data_AF-A0A813EJN5-F1
#
_entry.id   AF-A0A813EJN5-F1
#
_cell.length_a   1.000
_cell.length_b   1.000
_cell.length_c   1.000
_cell.angle_alpha   90.00
_cell.angle_beta   90.00
_cell.angle_gamma   90.00
#
_symmetry.space_group_name_H-M   'P 1'
#
loop_
_entity.id
_entity.type
_entity.pdbx_description
1 polymer ?
#
loop_
_entity_poly.entity_id
_entity_poly.type
_entity_poly.pdbx_seq_one_letter_code
_entity_poly.pdbx_strand_id
1 'polypeptide(L)'
;MEKQTRVIELLDAEFGPVATPVFISIDPKRDTPELVDEYCTEFHPRIAGLTGTQEQVKKVSRAYRVYYNEGIKTDDTDYLIDHSIIHYFVGKNGKFIDFFGKNMTAKEMAEKMRARIVQDAEKAKNRKQRRGVESADEDDDCALDAESWRECWSNGRPKVAEEPMKQ
;
A
#
# COMPACT_ATOMS: atom_id res chain seq x y z
N MET A 1 -9.47 6.78 11.40
CA MET A 1 -9.14 7.15 10.01
C MET A 1 -8.98 8.66 9.81
N GLU A 2 -9.58 9.51 10.65
CA GLU A 2 -9.47 10.98 10.61
C GLU A 2 -8.05 11.53 10.45
N LYS A 3 -7.05 10.93 11.12
CA LYS A 3 -5.64 11.32 10.97
C LYS A 3 -5.17 11.20 9.52
N GLN A 4 -5.54 10.13 8.82
CA GLN A 4 -5.15 9.90 7.43
C GLN A 4 -5.85 10.89 6.51
N THR A 5 -7.15 11.10 6.69
CA THR A 5 -7.92 12.11 5.96
C THR A 5 -7.24 13.47 6.04
N ARG A 6 -6.87 13.91 7.24
CA ARG A 6 -6.21 15.21 7.42
C ARG A 6 -4.83 15.28 6.76
N VAL A 7 -4.07 14.19 6.77
CA VAL A 7 -2.76 14.12 6.09
C VAL A 7 -2.93 14.27 4.58
N ILE A 8 -3.93 13.61 3.99
CA ILE A 8 -4.19 13.67 2.55
C ILE A 8 -4.64 15.08 2.15
N GLU A 9 -5.55 15.71 2.90
CA GLU A 9 -5.97 17.09 2.63
C GLU A 9 -4.79 18.07 2.63
N LEU A 10 -3.86 17.92 3.58
CA LEU A 10 -2.67 18.76 3.65
C LEU A 10 -1.73 18.54 2.45
N LEU A 11 -1.58 17.30 2.00
CA LEU A 11 -0.73 16.97 0.84
C LEU A 11 -1.38 17.38 -0.48
N ASP A 12 -2.69 17.18 -0.61
CA ASP A 12 -3.47 17.51 -1.80
C ASP A 12 -3.49 19.03 -2.04
N ALA A 13 -3.51 19.83 -0.97
CA ALA A 13 -3.44 21.29 -1.07
C ALA A 13 -2.14 21.80 -1.71
N GLU A 14 -1.03 21.05 -1.59
CA GLU A 14 0.30 21.47 -2.07
C GLU A 14 0.70 20.78 -3.38
N PHE A 15 0.44 19.49 -3.52
CA PHE A 15 0.92 18.66 -4.64
C PHE A 15 -0.22 18.08 -5.50
N GLY A 16 -1.48 18.26 -5.11
CA GLY A 16 -2.60 17.54 -5.69
C GLY A 16 -2.61 16.05 -5.27
N PRO A 17 -3.36 15.18 -5.99
CA PRO A 17 -3.63 13.80 -5.57
C PRO A 17 -2.43 12.86 -5.76
N VAL A 18 -1.38 13.06 -4.97
CA VAL A 18 -0.10 12.32 -5.09
C VAL A 18 -0.02 11.05 -4.27
N ALA A 19 -0.77 10.97 -3.17
CA ALA A 19 -0.78 9.82 -2.27
C ALA A 19 -2.16 9.18 -2.22
N THR A 20 -2.22 7.86 -2.33
CA THR A 20 -3.47 7.08 -2.18
C THR A 20 -3.45 6.37 -0.84
N PRO A 21 -4.35 6.72 0.09
CA PRO A 21 -4.52 5.94 1.31
C PRO A 21 -5.11 4.57 1.02
N VAL A 22 -4.55 3.53 1.65
CA VAL A 22 -5.04 2.16 1.54
C VAL A 22 -5.25 1.63 2.95
N PHE A 23 -6.46 1.14 3.20
CA PHE A 23 -6.81 0.45 4.43
C PHE A 23 -6.83 -1.05 4.16
N ILE A 24 -6.15 -1.83 4.99
CA ILE A 24 -6.12 -3.28 4.86
C ILE A 24 -6.71 -3.87 6.13
N SER A 25 -7.83 -4.58 6.01
CA SER A 25 -8.38 -5.35 7.12
C SER A 25 -7.53 -6.60 7.39
N ILE A 26 -7.39 -6.94 8.67
CA ILE A 26 -6.69 -8.13 9.16
C ILE A 26 -7.69 -9.23 9.56
N ASP A 27 -8.99 -8.94 9.61
CA ASP A 27 -10.03 -9.88 10.03
C ASP A 27 -10.98 -10.26 8.89
N PRO A 28 -10.61 -11.25 8.08
CA PRO A 28 -11.43 -11.65 6.95
C PRO A 28 -12.71 -12.42 7.34
N LYS A 29 -12.88 -12.78 8.62
CA LYS A 29 -14.08 -13.48 9.09
C LYS A 29 -15.25 -12.52 9.33
N ARG A 30 -14.94 -11.30 9.77
CA ARG A 30 -15.92 -10.25 10.06
C ARG A 30 -16.03 -9.23 8.94
N ASP A 31 -14.89 -8.90 8.32
CA ASP A 31 -14.78 -7.80 7.40
C ASP A 31 -14.91 -8.28 5.95
N THR A 32 -16.09 -8.09 5.35
CA THR A 32 -16.32 -8.31 3.93
C THR A 32 -15.76 -7.13 3.11
N PRO A 33 -15.36 -7.35 1.84
CA PRO A 33 -14.85 -6.27 0.99
C PRO A 33 -15.83 -5.09 0.87
N GLU A 34 -17.12 -5.38 0.77
CA GLU A 34 -18.20 -4.39 0.66
C GLU A 34 -18.28 -3.52 1.93
N LEU A 35 -18.25 -4.14 3.11
CA LEU A 35 -18.33 -3.42 4.39
C LEU A 35 -17.09 -2.55 4.61
N VAL A 36 -15.91 -3.05 4.25
CA VAL A 36 -14.66 -2.30 4.39
C VAL A 36 -14.64 -1.10 3.45
N ASP A 37 -15.13 -1.25 2.22
CA ASP A 37 -15.19 -0.16 1.24
C ASP A 37 -16.21 0.90 1.64
N GLU A 38 -17.40 0.50 2.13
CA GLU A 38 -18.41 1.40 2.69
C GLU A 38 -17.83 2.19 3.86
N TYR A 39 -17.20 1.51 4.81
CA TYR A 39 -16.54 2.14 5.95
C TYR A 39 -15.45 3.14 5.50
N CYS A 40 -14.66 2.80 4.49
CA CYS A 40 -13.62 3.70 3.97
C CYS A 40 -14.21 4.96 3.30
N THR A 41 -15.32 4.79 2.57
CA THR A 41 -16.01 5.86 1.85
C THR A 41 -16.60 6.90 2.80
N GLU A 42 -17.04 6.50 4.00
CA GLU A 42 -17.53 7.43 5.03
C GLU A 42 -16.45 8.42 5.51
N PHE A 43 -15.17 8.05 5.48
CA PHE A 43 -14.09 8.96 5.90
C PHE A 43 -13.56 9.80 4.75
N HIS A 44 -13.24 9.17 3.63
CA HIS A 44 -12.71 9.87 2.46
C HIS A 44 -12.83 9.00 1.20
N PRO A 45 -13.36 9.52 0.09
CA PRO A 45 -13.64 8.74 -1.13
C PRO A 45 -12.38 8.22 -1.86
N ARG A 46 -11.18 8.61 -1.40
CA ARG A 46 -9.90 8.12 -1.95
C ARG A 46 -9.29 6.98 -1.15
N ILE A 47 -9.88 6.60 -0.01
CA ILE A 47 -9.42 5.48 0.80
C ILE A 47 -9.87 4.19 0.14
N ALA A 48 -8.90 3.43 -0.35
CA ALA A 48 -9.16 2.10 -0.88
C ALA A 48 -9.22 1.10 0.27
N GLY A 49 -10.38 0.48 0.47
CA GLY A 49 -10.57 -0.62 1.41
C GLY A 49 -10.15 -1.95 0.79
N LEU A 50 -9.19 -2.64 1.39
CA LEU A 50 -8.73 -3.95 0.96
C LEU A 50 -8.95 -4.98 2.08
N THR A 51 -9.47 -6.13 1.71
CA THR A 51 -9.52 -7.33 2.54
C THR A 51 -9.25 -8.54 1.65
N GLY A 52 -9.15 -9.74 2.22
CA GLY A 52 -8.85 -10.94 1.45
C GLY A 52 -8.99 -12.21 2.27
N THR A 53 -8.37 -13.29 1.81
CA THR A 53 -8.33 -14.56 2.56
C THR A 53 -7.33 -14.50 3.72
N GLN A 54 -7.49 -15.36 4.72
CA GLN A 54 -6.55 -15.46 5.85
C GLN A 54 -5.09 -15.66 5.38
N GLU A 55 -4.87 -16.40 4.30
CA GLU A 55 -3.54 -16.62 3.72
C GLU A 55 -2.94 -15.34 3.14
N GLN A 56 -3.75 -14.55 2.42
CA GLN A 56 -3.33 -13.25 1.86
C GLN A 56 -3.01 -12.26 2.99
N VAL A 57 -3.88 -12.17 4.00
CA VAL A 57 -3.66 -11.33 5.19
C VAL A 57 -2.38 -11.73 5.91
N LYS A 58 -2.14 -13.04 6.10
CA LYS A 58 -0.90 -13.55 6.71
C LYS A 58 0.35 -13.24 5.89
N LYS A 59 0.26 -13.26 4.56
CA LYS A 59 1.36 -12.88 3.67
C LYS A 59 1.68 -11.39 3.79
N VAL A 60 0.66 -10.53 3.80
CA VAL A 60 0.81 -9.07 3.95
C VAL A 60 1.34 -8.73 5.34
N SER A 61 0.76 -9.30 6.39
CA SER A 61 1.20 -9.04 7.77
C SER A 61 2.67 -9.40 7.96
N ARG A 62 3.14 -10.52 7.38
CA ARG A 62 4.55 -10.91 7.41
C ARG A 62 5.44 -9.97 6.60
N ALA A 63 5.00 -9.53 5.42
CA ALA A 63 5.76 -8.61 4.57
C ALA A 63 6.00 -7.25 5.25
N TYR A 64 4.98 -6.72 5.93
CA TYR A 64 5.04 -5.44 6.64
C TYR A 64 5.45 -5.58 8.12
N ARG A 65 5.73 -6.81 8.58
CA ARG A 65 6.05 -7.14 9.98
C ARG A 65 4.99 -6.63 10.97
N VAL A 66 3.73 -6.66 10.55
CA VAL A 66 2.58 -6.32 11.39
C VAL A 66 2.23 -7.55 12.22
N TYR A 67 2.34 -7.41 13.53
CA TYR A 67 1.85 -8.41 14.47
C TYR A 67 0.36 -8.17 14.70
N TYR A 68 -0.42 -9.23 14.59
CA TYR A 68 -1.79 -9.30 15.06
C TYR A 68 -1.95 -10.53 15.94
N ASN A 69 -2.72 -10.40 17.01
CA ASN A 69 -3.07 -11.52 17.88
C ASN A 69 -4.59 -11.60 18.02
N GLU A 70 -5.16 -12.74 17.66
CA GLU A 70 -6.54 -13.07 18.03
C GLU A 70 -6.49 -13.39 19.53
N GLY A 71 -7.03 -12.50 20.39
CA GLY A 71 -6.95 -12.65 21.84
C GLY A 71 -7.54 -13.98 22.37
N ILE A 72 -7.50 -14.18 23.70
CA ILE A 72 -8.10 -15.36 24.33
C ILE A 72 -9.60 -15.37 24.00
N LYS A 73 -10.03 -16.41 23.28
CA LYS A 73 -11.43 -16.60 22.87
C LYS A 73 -12.25 -17.00 24.08
N THR A 74 -13.13 -16.10 24.53
CA THR A 74 -14.14 -16.42 25.54
C THR A 74 -15.44 -16.88 24.86
N ASP A 75 -15.77 -16.31 23.70
CA ASP A 75 -16.90 -16.67 22.83
C ASP A 75 -16.56 -16.38 21.35
N ASP A 76 -17.10 -17.16 20.40
CA ASP A 76 -16.81 -17.05 18.95
C ASP A 76 -17.31 -15.73 18.32
N THR A 77 -18.21 -15.01 19.00
CA THR A 77 -18.85 -13.79 18.49
C THR A 77 -18.22 -12.48 18.97
N ASP A 78 -17.39 -12.49 20.01
CA ASP A 78 -16.82 -11.25 20.55
C ASP A 78 -15.36 -11.46 20.97
N TYR A 79 -14.47 -11.37 19.97
CA TYR A 79 -13.03 -11.39 20.18
C TYR A 79 -12.41 -10.04 19.81
N LEU A 80 -11.41 -9.65 20.61
CA LEU A 80 -10.58 -8.50 20.34
C LEU A 80 -9.33 -8.97 19.58
N ILE A 81 -9.07 -8.33 18.44
CA ILE A 81 -7.79 -8.47 17.74
C ILE A 81 -6.89 -7.33 18.17
N ASP A 82 -5.82 -7.69 18.88
CA ASP A 82 -4.70 -6.78 19.09
C ASP A 82 -3.96 -6.64 17.76
N HIS A 83 -3.97 -5.44 17.20
CA HIS A 83 -3.20 -5.10 16.01
C HIS A 83 -2.33 -3.86 16.25
N SER A 84 -1.15 -3.85 15.64
CA SER A 84 -0.26 -2.70 15.73
C SER A 84 -0.78 -1.53 14.88
N ILE A 85 -0.99 -0.36 15.49
CA ILE A 85 -1.44 0.86 14.79
C ILE A 85 -0.22 1.54 14.15
N ILE A 86 0.17 1.04 12.97
CA ILE A 86 1.30 1.53 12.18
C ILE A 86 0.82 1.93 10.79
N HIS A 87 1.26 3.09 10.32
CA HIS A 87 1.02 3.55 8.95
C HIS A 87 2.30 3.38 8.16
N TYR A 88 2.22 2.83 6.95
CA TYR A 88 3.38 2.62 6.10
C TYR A 88 3.34 3.57 4.92
N PHE A 89 4.45 4.23 4.64
CA PHE A 89 4.64 5.05 3.46
C PHE A 89 5.47 4.28 2.44
N VAL A 90 4.86 4.04 1.27
CA VAL A 90 5.43 3.24 0.18
C VAL A 90 5.57 4.13 -1.04
N GLY A 91 6.72 4.02 -1.71
CA GLY A 91 7.00 4.75 -2.94
C GLY A 91 6.25 4.17 -4.14
N LYS A 92 6.18 4.95 -5.23
CA LYS A 92 5.54 4.54 -6.50
C LYS A 92 6.13 3.27 -7.11
N ASN A 93 7.37 2.93 -6.74
CA ASN A 93 8.07 1.71 -7.17
C ASN A 93 7.84 0.51 -6.24
N GLY A 94 6.86 0.59 -5.33
CA GLY A 94 6.57 -0.44 -4.33
C GLY A 94 7.61 -0.56 -3.22
N LYS A 95 8.62 0.32 -3.17
CA LYS A 95 9.64 0.27 -2.12
C LYS A 95 9.13 0.94 -0.86
N PHE A 96 9.37 0.29 0.26
CA PHE A 96 9.16 0.88 1.58
C PHE A 96 10.03 2.14 1.74
N ILE A 97 9.40 3.23 2.16
CA ILE A 97 10.07 4.52 2.37
C ILE A 97 10.21 4.81 3.87
N ASP A 98 9.08 4.84 4.58
CA ASP A 98 9.04 5.21 6.00
C ASP A 98 7.80 4.60 6.69
N PHE A 99 7.79 4.59 8.02
CA PHE A 99 6.65 4.15 8.83
C PHE A 99 6.31 5.18 9.90
N PHE A 100 5.04 5.26 10.25
CA PHE A 100 4.53 6.20 11.23
C PHE A 100 3.70 5.51 12.29
N GLY A 101 4.16 5.60 13.53
CA GLY A 101 3.45 5.07 14.69
C GLY A 101 2.24 5.91 15.10
N LYS A 102 1.54 5.42 16.14
CA LYS A 102 0.40 6.10 16.74
C LYS A 102 0.74 7.49 17.30
N ASN A 103 1.92 7.65 17.91
CA ASN A 103 2.32 8.86 18.65
C ASN A 103 2.57 10.10 17.78
N MET A 104 2.62 9.95 16.45
CA MET A 104 2.91 11.06 15.54
C MET A 104 1.63 11.77 15.08
N THR A 105 1.64 13.10 15.09
CA THR A 105 0.50 13.93 14.70
C THR A 105 0.29 13.92 13.18
N ALA A 106 -0.93 14.29 12.73
CA ALA A 106 -1.24 14.41 11.29
C ALA A 106 -0.29 15.40 10.59
N LYS A 107 0.00 16.54 11.23
CA LYS A 107 0.88 17.55 10.67
C LYS A 107 2.29 17.01 10.49
N GLU A 108 2.89 16.44 11.53
CA GLU A 108 4.23 15.85 11.45
C GLU A 108 4.33 14.74 10.39
N MET A 109 3.26 13.96 10.22
CA MET A 109 3.19 12.93 9.18
C MET A 109 3.18 13.52 7.78
N ALA A 110 2.30 14.48 7.53
CA ALA A 110 2.24 15.20 6.26
C ALA A 110 3.58 15.88 5.95
N GLU A 111 4.20 16.49 6.96
CA GLU A 111 5.50 17.14 6.85
C GLU A 111 6.63 16.19 6.45
N LYS A 112 6.70 14.99 7.04
CA LYS A 112 7.70 13.99 6.64
C LYS A 112 7.43 13.45 5.23
N MET A 113 6.17 13.19 4.90
CA MET A 113 5.77 12.75 3.56
C MET A 113 6.14 13.79 2.51
N ARG A 114 5.88 15.09 2.76
CA ARG A 114 6.25 16.20 1.87
C ARG A 114 7.74 16.19 1.55
N ALA A 115 8.57 16.09 2.59
CA ALA A 115 10.02 16.17 2.46
C ALA A 115 10.52 15.02 1.58
N ARG A 116 9.91 13.84 1.73
CA ARG A 116 10.29 12.68 0.95
C ARG A 116 9.80 12.71 -0.50
N ILE A 117 8.60 13.23 -0.74
CA ILE A 117 8.08 13.44 -2.10
C ILE A 117 8.99 14.40 -2.89
N VAL A 118 9.40 15.51 -2.27
CA VAL A 118 10.31 16.48 -2.90
C VAL A 118 11.67 15.84 -3.19
N GLN A 119 12.27 15.13 -2.22
CA GLN A 119 13.54 14.43 -2.40
C GLN A 119 13.48 13.39 -3.53
N ASP A 120 12.38 12.64 -3.64
CA ASP A 120 12.23 11.63 -4.69
C ASP A 120 12.04 12.27 -6.07
N ALA A 121 11.35 13.41 -6.14
CA ALA A 121 11.23 14.21 -7.36
C ALA A 121 12.59 14.79 -7.81
N GLU A 122 13.42 15.28 -6.88
CA GLU A 122 14.78 15.76 -7.18
C GLU A 122 15.69 14.63 -7.66
N LYS A 123 15.67 13.48 -6.98
CA LYS A 123 16.43 12.30 -7.40
C LYS A 123 16.02 11.80 -8.78
N ALA A 124 14.72 11.85 -9.11
CA ALA A 124 14.23 11.48 -10.43
C ALA A 124 14.75 12.42 -11.53
N LYS A 125 14.79 13.74 -11.27
CA LYS A 125 15.41 14.73 -12.18
C LYS A 125 16.90 14.45 -12.39
N ASN A 126 17.65 14.22 -11.31
CA ASN A 126 19.08 13.91 -11.37
C ASN A 126 19.37 12.60 -12.13
N ARG A 127 18.53 11.58 -11.99
CA ARG A 127 18.65 10.33 -12.76
C ARG A 127 18.43 10.55 -14.25
N LYS A 128 17.44 11.36 -14.66
CA LYS A 128 17.21 11.71 -16.06
C LYS A 128 18.38 12.53 -16.63
N GLN A 129 18.94 13.45 -15.86
CA GLN A 129 20.08 14.24 -16.30
C GLN A 129 21.35 13.39 -16.48
N ARG A 130 21.53 12.32 -15.70
CA ARG A 130 22.62 11.34 -15.87
C ARG A 130 22.38 10.38 -17.03
N ARG A 131 21.15 9.89 -17.24
CA ARG A 131 20.78 9.08 -18.43
C ARG A 131 20.83 9.86 -19.75
N GLY A 132 20.82 11.19 -19.71
CA GLY A 132 21.04 12.05 -20.89
C GLY A 132 22.50 12.14 -21.35
N VAL A 133 23.46 11.51 -20.66
CA VAL A 133 24.91 11.54 -20.99
C VAL A 133 25.44 10.17 -21.45
N GLU A 134 24.65 9.11 -21.37
CA GLU A 134 25.07 7.77 -21.79
C GLU A 134 24.06 7.22 -22.80
N SER A 135 24.39 7.39 -24.07
CA SER A 135 23.65 6.88 -25.22
C SER A 135 23.78 5.37 -25.32
N ALA A 136 22.65 4.72 -25.59
CA ALA A 136 22.50 3.43 -26.27
C ALA A 136 23.35 2.27 -25.73
N ASP A 137 22.73 1.48 -24.85
CA ASP A 137 22.71 0.02 -25.04
C ASP A 137 21.33 -0.48 -24.58
N GLU A 138 20.77 -1.33 -25.41
CA GLU A 138 19.42 -1.90 -25.37
C GLU A 138 19.18 -2.71 -24.09
N ASP A 139 18.04 -2.46 -23.44
CA ASP A 139 17.18 -3.44 -22.72
C ASP A 139 16.05 -2.65 -22.03
N ASP A 140 15.05 -2.28 -22.84
CA ASP A 140 13.77 -1.72 -22.42
C ASP A 140 12.86 -2.87 -21.91
N ASP A 141 12.76 -3.04 -20.59
CA ASP A 141 11.61 -3.72 -19.97
C ASP A 141 11.18 -2.98 -18.69
N CYS A 142 10.70 -1.75 -18.87
CA CYS A 142 9.98 -1.03 -17.83
C CYS A 142 8.82 -0.24 -18.42
N ALA A 143 7.97 -0.96 -19.16
CA ALA A 143 6.63 -0.53 -19.50
C ALA A 143 5.62 -1.48 -18.84
N LEU A 144 5.51 -1.40 -17.52
CA LEU A 144 4.28 -1.85 -16.86
C LEU A 144 3.37 -0.63 -16.78
N ASP A 145 2.59 -0.48 -17.84
CA ASP A 145 1.49 0.45 -17.95
C ASP A 145 0.51 0.27 -16.77
N ALA A 146 -0.20 1.34 -16.44
CA ALA A 146 -1.18 1.36 -15.36
C ALA A 146 -2.52 0.68 -15.75
N GLU A 147 -2.63 0.12 -16.96
CA GLU A 147 -3.86 -0.51 -17.48
C GLU A 147 -3.82 -2.04 -17.31
N SER A 148 -2.64 -2.65 -17.37
CA SER A 148 -2.38 -4.09 -17.18
C SER A 148 -2.72 -4.58 -15.77
N TRP A 149 -2.58 -3.70 -14.77
CA TRP A 149 -2.95 -3.99 -13.38
C TRP A 149 -4.47 -4.21 -13.19
N ARG A 150 -5.34 -3.63 -14.03
CA ARG A 150 -6.79 -3.90 -13.98
C ARG A 150 -7.16 -5.23 -14.62
N GLU A 151 -6.48 -5.62 -15.71
CA GLU A 151 -6.75 -6.90 -16.37
C GLU A 151 -6.29 -8.13 -15.56
N CYS A 152 -5.16 -8.03 -14.84
CA CYS A 152 -4.65 -9.12 -14.00
C CYS A 152 -5.56 -9.48 -12.82
N TRP A 153 -6.47 -8.59 -12.40
CA TRP A 153 -7.44 -8.89 -11.35
C TRP A 153 -8.73 -9.49 -11.89
N SER A 154 -9.06 -9.23 -13.16
CA SER A 154 -10.29 -9.72 -13.80
C SER A 154 -10.16 -11.11 -14.42
N ASN A 155 -8.96 -11.50 -14.88
CA ASN A 155 -8.72 -12.78 -15.54
C ASN A 155 -7.88 -13.70 -14.65
N GLY A 156 -8.55 -14.63 -13.97
CA GLY A 156 -7.94 -15.53 -12.98
C GLY A 156 -6.70 -16.30 -13.44
N ARG A 157 -5.71 -16.35 -12.53
CA ARG A 157 -4.48 -17.17 -12.46
C ARG A 157 -3.54 -17.15 -13.69
N PRO A 158 -2.26 -16.77 -13.52
CA PRO A 158 -1.22 -17.23 -14.44
C PRO A 158 -0.99 -18.74 -14.27
N LYS A 159 -1.05 -19.48 -15.38
CA LYS A 159 -0.60 -20.88 -15.50
C LYS A 159 0.89 -20.93 -15.14
N VAL A 160 1.24 -21.80 -14.18
CA VAL A 160 2.63 -22.19 -13.91
C VAL A 160 3.15 -22.93 -15.14
N ALA A 161 4.24 -22.44 -15.72
CA ALA A 161 4.93 -23.09 -16.81
C ALA A 161 5.52 -24.43 -16.33
N GLU A 162 5.21 -25.51 -17.05
CA GLU A 162 5.84 -26.82 -16.91
C GLU A 162 7.28 -26.74 -17.44
N GLU A 163 8.26 -27.05 -16.60
CA GLU A 163 9.64 -27.33 -17.03
C GLU A 163 9.76 -28.80 -17.47
N PRO A 164 10.38 -29.10 -18.62
CA PRO A 164 10.59 -30.48 -19.04
C PRO A 164 11.81 -31.10 -18.36
N MET A 165 11.54 -32.25 -17.75
CA MET A 165 12.41 -33.39 -17.46
C MET A 165 13.71 -33.43 -18.31
N LYS A 166 14.86 -33.40 -17.63
CA LYS A 166 16.14 -33.86 -18.19
C LYS A 166 16.57 -35.16 -17.50
N GLN A 167 17.01 -36.06 -18.39
CA GLN A 167 17.37 -37.47 -18.28
C GLN A 167 18.29 -37.82 -17.10
#